data_AF-A0A9R0QBM5-F1
#
_entry.id   AF-A0A9R0QBM5-F1
#
_cell.length_a   1.000
_cell.length_b   1.000
_cell.length_c   1.000
_cell.angle_alpha   90.00
_cell.angle_beta   90.00
_cell.angle_gamma   90.00
#
_symmetry.space_group_name_H-M   'P 1'
#
loop_
_entity.id
_entity.type
_entity.pdbx_description
1 polymer ?
#
loop_
_entity_poly.entity_id
_entity_poly.type
_entity_poly.pdbx_seq_one_letter_code
_entity_poly.pdbx_strand_id
1 'polypeptide(L)'
;MEDEHINPLPCDEMSSPVIESDINSAVLQNHSSQCPTKEISVDCQMEEEHINPLPGDEMSSPIIETDITSPVLQNVFHHYSQCSDRGRISANHRREEKLVNQSSTPVDQWVLLGISLSASEKDSLKEFASLTSSTLAEEWDKTVTHVIVGRNAGDACGRSYEVLMAILSGKWVVTAGWIVDCMVEPIPDLKTCLEKPIPGPEISYEMNFCDGSCTSGYGPTKGRARAAERAPKLFSGLHFCLSAYIDPEDRETIRRLVAAGGGQVLEGISPDRLHENLNKNPAEVYFIYDSGPPRKITSDFDLILGKEIQESIEYAKSGVQVISHTRLLDAILCYDARILERRLQQDV
;
A
#
# COMPACT_ATOMS: atom_id res chain seq x y z
N MET A 1 2.62 -14.99 72.08
CA MET A 1 1.21 -15.41 72.02
C MET A 1 0.47 -14.38 72.84
N GLU A 2 -0.12 -13.40 72.16
CA GLU A 2 -1.16 -12.48 72.63
C GLU A 2 -1.35 -11.46 71.48
N ASP A 3 -2.34 -11.78 70.65
CA ASP A 3 -2.91 -10.97 69.58
C ASP A 3 -3.85 -9.93 70.21
N GLU A 4 -3.72 -8.66 69.83
CA GLU A 4 -4.73 -7.64 70.14
C GLU A 4 -5.69 -7.45 68.96
N HIS A 5 -6.96 -7.64 69.31
CA HIS A 5 -8.18 -7.36 68.56
C HIS A 5 -8.29 -5.91 68.08
N ILE A 6 -8.69 -5.73 66.82
CA ILE A 6 -9.52 -4.57 66.42
C ILE A 6 -10.83 -5.10 65.82
N ASN A 7 -11.93 -4.62 66.39
CA ASN A 7 -13.32 -4.93 66.05
C ASN A 7 -13.72 -4.48 64.63
N PRO A 8 -14.71 -5.15 64.00
CA PRO A 8 -15.22 -4.80 62.68
C PRO A 8 -16.62 -4.12 62.69
N LEU A 9 -17.00 -3.61 61.50
CA LEU A 9 -18.35 -3.32 60.96
C LEU A 9 -19.02 -1.96 61.28
N PRO A 10 -19.90 -1.40 60.40
CA PRO A 10 -20.79 -2.15 59.49
C PRO A 10 -20.92 -1.71 58.02
N CYS A 11 -21.45 -2.67 57.26
CA CYS A 11 -22.04 -2.57 55.93
C CYS A 11 -23.49 -2.07 56.02
N ASP A 12 -23.92 -1.32 55.00
CA ASP A 12 -25.29 -1.23 54.47
C ASP A 12 -25.13 -1.06 52.94
N GLU A 13 -25.48 -2.03 52.08
CA GLU A 13 -26.82 -2.24 51.46
C GLU A 13 -27.39 -0.95 50.83
N MET A 14 -27.79 -0.83 49.56
CA MET A 14 -28.32 -1.78 48.57
C MET A 14 -28.49 -1.10 47.19
N SER A 15 -28.62 -1.94 46.15
CA SER A 15 -29.38 -1.74 44.90
C SER A 15 -28.77 -0.96 43.72
N SER A 16 -28.31 -1.73 42.73
CA SER A 16 -28.24 -1.33 41.32
C SER A 16 -29.58 -1.61 40.62
N PRO A 17 -30.05 -0.76 39.69
CA PRO A 17 -31.10 -1.13 38.76
C PRO A 17 -30.51 -1.70 37.46
N VAL A 18 -31.03 -2.86 37.06
CA VAL A 18 -30.98 -3.42 35.71
C VAL A 18 -32.02 -2.70 34.86
N ILE A 19 -31.64 -2.23 33.68
CA ILE A 19 -32.56 -1.94 32.58
C ILE A 19 -31.95 -2.52 31.30
N GLU A 20 -32.61 -3.56 30.78
CA GLU A 20 -32.45 -4.07 29.42
C GLU A 20 -33.02 -3.04 28.41
N SER A 21 -32.34 -2.85 27.28
CA SER A 21 -33.01 -2.62 25.99
C SER A 21 -32.07 -2.84 24.80
N ASP A 22 -32.43 -3.87 24.02
CA ASP A 22 -32.53 -3.90 22.56
C ASP A 22 -31.33 -3.47 21.70
N ILE A 23 -30.53 -4.47 21.32
CA ILE A 23 -29.56 -4.38 20.21
C ILE A 23 -30.32 -4.63 18.90
N ASN A 24 -30.79 -3.57 18.25
CA ASN A 24 -31.16 -3.62 16.83
C ASN A 24 -29.97 -3.18 15.98
N SER A 25 -29.48 -4.13 15.18
CA SER A 25 -28.53 -3.98 14.09
C SER A 25 -29.01 -2.92 13.08
N ALA A 26 -28.21 -1.89 12.84
CA ALA A 26 -28.41 -0.96 11.72
C ALA A 26 -27.08 -0.50 11.11
N VAL A 27 -26.77 -1.13 9.98
CA VAL A 27 -26.11 -0.62 8.77
C VAL A 27 -25.76 0.88 8.80
N LEU A 28 -24.45 1.21 8.78
CA LEU A 28 -23.99 2.56 8.47
C LEU A 28 -23.69 2.69 6.98
N GLN A 29 -24.56 3.46 6.32
CA GLN A 29 -24.45 3.92 4.95
C GLN A 29 -23.44 5.07 4.86
N ASN A 30 -22.52 4.97 3.90
CA ASN A 30 -21.65 6.05 3.46
C ASN A 30 -22.49 7.18 2.87
N HIS A 31 -22.38 8.39 3.41
CA HIS A 31 -22.94 9.60 2.80
C HIS A 31 -21.87 10.29 1.96
N SER A 32 -22.20 10.40 0.67
CA SER A 32 -21.47 11.09 -0.38
C SER A 32 -21.58 12.60 -0.20
N SER A 33 -20.45 13.30 -0.10
CA SER A 33 -20.41 14.76 -0.08
C SER A 33 -20.40 15.30 -1.50
N GLN A 34 -21.52 15.90 -1.88
CA GLN A 34 -21.77 16.61 -3.14
C GLN A 34 -21.11 18.00 -3.09
N CYS A 35 -20.44 18.42 -4.16
CA CYS A 35 -20.04 19.82 -4.36
C CYS A 35 -20.41 20.29 -5.77
N PRO A 36 -20.87 21.55 -5.95
CA PRO A 36 -21.63 21.98 -7.12
C PRO A 36 -20.75 22.49 -8.26
N THR A 37 -21.15 22.11 -9.48
CA THR A 37 -20.63 22.57 -10.77
C THR A 37 -20.93 24.06 -10.98
N LYS A 38 -19.90 24.86 -11.34
CA LYS A 38 -20.08 26.15 -12.00
C LYS A 38 -19.53 26.04 -13.42
N GLU A 39 -20.46 26.18 -14.37
CA GLU A 39 -20.19 26.33 -15.79
C GLU A 39 -19.44 27.65 -16.06
N ILE A 40 -18.44 27.60 -16.94
CA ILE A 40 -18.03 28.75 -17.74
C ILE A 40 -17.84 28.27 -19.18
N SER A 41 -18.77 28.72 -20.01
CA SER A 41 -18.78 28.66 -21.47
C SER A 41 -17.65 29.52 -22.05
N VAL A 42 -16.89 28.97 -23.01
CA VAL A 42 -16.21 29.76 -24.04
C VAL A 42 -16.30 28.99 -25.37
N ASP A 43 -17.09 29.55 -26.29
CA ASP A 43 -17.13 29.22 -27.70
C ASP A 43 -15.78 29.50 -28.38
N CYS A 44 -15.31 28.57 -29.21
CA CYS A 44 -14.43 28.85 -30.34
C CYS A 44 -14.79 27.90 -31.49
N GLN A 45 -15.60 28.39 -32.42
CA GLN A 45 -15.68 27.88 -33.79
C GLN A 45 -14.40 28.28 -34.53
N MET A 46 -13.86 27.40 -35.39
CA MET A 46 -13.54 27.70 -36.80
C MET A 46 -13.20 26.42 -37.59
N GLU A 47 -13.99 26.22 -38.63
CA GLU A 47 -13.64 25.81 -40.00
C GLU A 47 -13.33 24.32 -40.32
N GLU A 48 -14.34 23.70 -40.95
CA GLU A 48 -14.26 22.53 -41.83
C GLU A 48 -13.54 22.87 -43.14
N GLU A 49 -12.57 22.06 -43.55
CA GLU A 49 -12.10 21.99 -44.94
C GLU A 49 -12.36 20.58 -45.47
N HIS A 50 -13.31 20.52 -46.40
CA HIS A 50 -13.68 19.42 -47.26
C HIS A 50 -12.54 19.03 -48.22
N ILE A 51 -12.24 17.74 -48.36
CA ILE A 51 -11.69 17.20 -49.61
C ILE A 51 -12.51 15.97 -50.04
N ASN A 52 -13.07 16.05 -51.25
CA ASN A 52 -13.87 15.01 -51.90
C ASN A 52 -13.03 13.83 -52.43
N PRO A 53 -13.63 12.64 -52.63
CA PRO A 53 -12.96 11.40 -53.00
C PRO A 53 -13.02 11.07 -54.51
N LEU A 54 -12.31 9.99 -54.91
CA LEU A 54 -12.53 9.01 -56.01
C LEU A 54 -11.29 8.77 -56.90
N PRO A 55 -11.22 7.67 -57.71
CA PRO A 55 -11.71 6.29 -57.53
C PRO A 55 -10.70 5.18 -57.98
N GLY A 56 -11.03 3.92 -57.63
CA GLY A 56 -10.92 2.74 -58.49
C GLY A 56 -9.54 2.07 -58.70
N ASP A 57 -9.39 0.83 -58.24
CA ASP A 57 -9.11 -0.30 -59.15
C ASP A 57 -9.30 -1.66 -58.46
N GLU A 58 -9.75 -2.62 -59.26
CA GLU A 58 -10.29 -3.93 -58.89
C GLU A 58 -9.22 -5.02 -58.64
N MET A 59 -9.70 -6.11 -58.03
CA MET A 59 -9.35 -7.53 -58.26
C MET A 59 -8.24 -8.22 -57.42
N SER A 60 -8.73 -8.99 -56.44
CA SER A 60 -8.57 -10.45 -56.28
C SER A 60 -7.17 -11.09 -56.06
N SER A 61 -6.94 -11.47 -54.78
CA SER A 61 -6.48 -12.78 -54.21
C SER A 61 -5.28 -13.54 -54.82
N PRO A 62 -4.38 -14.19 -54.04
CA PRO A 62 -4.77 -15.28 -53.10
C PRO A 62 -3.94 -15.49 -51.79
N ILE A 63 -4.61 -16.16 -50.83
CA ILE A 63 -4.22 -17.16 -49.81
C ILE A 63 -2.74 -17.22 -49.36
N ILE A 64 -2.50 -17.23 -48.02
CA ILE A 64 -1.74 -18.24 -47.21
C ILE A 64 -1.48 -17.69 -45.78
N GLU A 65 -1.77 -18.53 -44.77
CA GLU A 65 -1.18 -18.68 -43.40
C GLU A 65 -1.01 -17.46 -42.47
N THR A 66 -1.82 -17.38 -41.40
CA THR A 66 -1.51 -17.68 -39.97
C THR A 66 -0.61 -16.67 -39.24
N ASP A 67 -1.02 -16.37 -37.99
CA ASP A 67 -0.35 -15.61 -36.93
C ASP A 67 -0.51 -14.08 -36.98
N ILE A 68 -1.61 -13.60 -36.39
CA ILE A 68 -1.72 -12.21 -35.92
C ILE A 68 -1.81 -12.24 -34.39
N THR A 69 -0.65 -12.24 -33.74
CA THR A 69 -0.53 -11.72 -32.38
C THR A 69 -0.84 -10.22 -32.41
N SER A 70 -1.75 -9.77 -31.55
CA SER A 70 -2.15 -8.37 -31.40
C SER A 70 -0.95 -7.42 -31.21
N PRO A 71 -0.90 -6.25 -31.89
CA PRO A 71 0.21 -5.30 -31.83
C PRO A 71 0.42 -4.65 -30.45
N VAL A 72 -0.48 -4.92 -29.50
CA VAL A 72 -0.37 -4.45 -28.11
C VAL A 72 0.77 -5.14 -27.36
N LEU A 73 1.08 -6.40 -27.66
CA LEU A 73 2.14 -7.15 -26.97
C LEU A 73 3.55 -6.76 -27.42
N GLN A 74 3.72 -6.29 -28.66
CA GLN A 74 5.05 -5.96 -29.20
C GLN A 74 5.61 -4.64 -28.66
N ASN A 75 4.73 -3.70 -28.31
CA ASN A 75 5.13 -2.42 -27.73
C ASN A 75 5.60 -2.54 -26.27
N VAL A 76 5.17 -3.57 -25.53
CA VAL A 76 5.66 -3.81 -24.16
C VAL A 76 7.08 -4.38 -24.17
N PHE A 77 7.43 -5.19 -25.18
CA PHE A 77 8.78 -5.77 -25.30
C PHE A 77 9.84 -4.80 -25.81
N HIS A 78 9.48 -3.78 -26.60
CA HIS A 78 10.46 -2.85 -27.16
C HIS A 78 11.07 -1.88 -26.14
N HIS A 79 10.39 -1.62 -25.03
CA HIS A 79 10.90 -0.71 -23.99
C HIS A 79 11.92 -1.37 -23.03
N TYR A 80 12.05 -2.70 -23.08
CA TYR A 80 12.95 -3.48 -22.20
C TYR A 80 14.37 -3.69 -22.76
N SER A 81 14.67 -3.24 -24.00
CA SER A 81 15.90 -3.66 -24.68
C SER A 81 16.86 -2.54 -25.11
N GLN A 82 16.96 -1.44 -24.36
CA GLN A 82 18.06 -0.48 -24.52
C GLN A 82 18.79 -0.19 -23.21
N CYS A 83 19.62 -1.15 -22.80
CA CYS A 83 20.86 -0.93 -22.06
C CYS A 83 21.77 -2.12 -22.37
N SER A 84 22.45 -2.07 -23.51
CA SER A 84 23.46 -3.06 -23.88
C SER A 84 24.83 -2.53 -23.51
N ASP A 85 25.40 -3.07 -22.44
CA ASP A 85 26.85 -3.31 -22.41
C ASP A 85 27.09 -4.81 -22.19
N ARG A 86 27.73 -5.45 -23.17
CA ARG A 86 27.84 -6.90 -23.30
C ARG A 86 28.96 -7.46 -22.44
N GLY A 87 28.63 -8.50 -21.68
CA GLY A 87 29.61 -9.56 -21.40
C GLY A 87 29.37 -10.35 -20.10
N ARG A 88 28.94 -11.61 -20.24
CA ARG A 88 28.98 -12.70 -19.23
C ARG A 88 27.89 -12.79 -18.15
N ILE A 89 26.70 -12.21 -18.34
CA ILE A 89 25.53 -12.49 -17.46
C ILE A 89 24.38 -13.07 -18.28
N SER A 90 24.55 -14.25 -18.89
CA SER A 90 23.54 -14.78 -19.82
C SER A 90 22.84 -16.08 -19.36
N ALA A 91 23.17 -16.62 -18.19
CA ALA A 91 22.53 -17.84 -17.68
C ALA A 91 21.87 -17.65 -16.31
N ASN A 92 22.42 -16.79 -15.44
CA ASN A 92 21.86 -16.51 -14.12
C ASN A 92 20.63 -15.60 -14.20
N HIS A 93 20.68 -14.57 -15.07
CA HIS A 93 19.57 -13.62 -15.23
C HIS A 93 18.27 -14.28 -15.72
N ARG A 94 18.38 -15.24 -16.65
CA ARG A 94 17.23 -16.00 -17.17
C ARG A 94 16.64 -16.98 -16.14
N ARG A 95 17.40 -17.35 -15.10
CA ARG A 95 16.91 -18.19 -14.00
C ARG A 95 16.29 -17.34 -12.88
N GLU A 96 16.73 -16.10 -12.73
CA GLU A 96 16.19 -15.08 -11.82
C GLU A 96 14.79 -14.59 -12.25
N GLU A 97 14.55 -14.38 -13.56
CA GLU A 97 13.22 -13.97 -14.09
C GLU A 97 12.11 -15.02 -13.86
N LYS A 98 12.47 -16.29 -13.64
CA LYS A 98 11.47 -17.38 -13.54
C LYS A 98 10.88 -17.55 -12.13
N LEU A 99 11.40 -16.85 -11.12
CA LEU A 99 11.01 -17.01 -9.71
C LEU A 99 10.30 -15.80 -9.11
N VAL A 100 10.21 -14.66 -9.82
CA VAL A 100 9.67 -13.39 -9.28
C VAL A 100 8.32 -13.00 -9.92
N ASN A 101 7.88 -13.72 -10.95
CA ASN A 101 6.73 -13.31 -11.77
C ASN A 101 5.37 -13.84 -11.30
N GLN A 102 5.36 -14.84 -10.41
CA GLN A 102 4.12 -15.49 -9.95
C GLN A 102 4.22 -15.94 -8.50
N SER A 103 3.09 -16.08 -7.81
CA SER A 103 3.07 -16.65 -6.46
C SER A 103 3.57 -18.09 -6.46
N SER A 104 4.46 -18.42 -5.50
CA SER A 104 4.84 -19.80 -5.20
C SER A 104 3.80 -20.52 -4.33
N THR A 105 2.80 -19.78 -3.84
CA THR A 105 1.72 -20.32 -3.01
C THR A 105 0.69 -20.99 -3.93
N PRO A 106 0.31 -22.24 -3.68
CA PRO A 106 -0.81 -22.87 -4.38
C PRO A 106 -2.08 -22.02 -4.31
N VAL A 107 -2.86 -22.01 -5.40
CA VAL A 107 -4.03 -21.15 -5.56
C VAL A 107 -5.08 -21.35 -4.45
N ASP A 108 -5.28 -22.59 -4.01
CA ASP A 108 -6.19 -22.98 -2.92
C ASP A 108 -5.71 -22.54 -1.53
N GLN A 109 -4.46 -22.07 -1.43
CA GLN A 109 -3.87 -21.51 -0.20
C GLN A 109 -3.77 -19.99 -0.23
N TRP A 110 -4.29 -19.35 -1.28
CA TRP A 110 -4.31 -17.89 -1.34
C TRP A 110 -5.28 -17.33 -0.30
N VAL A 111 -4.83 -16.29 0.36
CA VAL A 111 -5.63 -15.40 1.21
C VAL A 111 -5.66 -14.03 0.53
N LEU A 112 -6.83 -13.61 0.06
CA LEU A 112 -7.05 -12.41 -0.75
C LEU A 112 -7.74 -11.33 0.09
N LEU A 113 -7.14 -10.14 0.14
CA LEU A 113 -7.72 -8.97 0.81
C LEU A 113 -8.07 -7.90 -0.22
N GLY A 114 -9.33 -7.50 -0.30
CA GLY A 114 -9.81 -6.48 -1.22
C GLY A 114 -9.83 -5.09 -0.60
N ILE A 115 -9.20 -4.09 -1.23
CA ILE A 115 -9.19 -2.70 -0.78
C ILE A 115 -9.61 -1.74 -1.90
N SER A 116 -10.39 -0.72 -1.51
CA SER A 116 -10.95 0.30 -2.42
C SER A 116 -11.65 -0.27 -3.67
N LEU A 117 -12.24 -1.47 -3.53
CA LEU A 117 -12.99 -2.14 -4.60
C LEU A 117 -14.37 -1.52 -4.80
N SER A 118 -14.78 -1.36 -6.05
CA SER A 118 -16.18 -1.12 -6.42
C SER A 118 -17.08 -2.33 -6.08
N ALA A 119 -18.40 -2.14 -6.10
CA ALA A 119 -19.33 -3.24 -5.80
C ALA A 119 -19.16 -4.44 -6.76
N SER A 120 -19.02 -4.17 -8.06
CA SER A 120 -18.80 -5.23 -9.05
C SER A 120 -17.45 -5.93 -8.88
N GLU A 121 -16.39 -5.20 -8.51
CA GLU A 121 -15.08 -5.80 -8.22
C GLU A 121 -15.12 -6.66 -6.94
N LYS A 122 -15.89 -6.25 -5.92
CA LYS A 122 -16.10 -7.08 -4.72
C LYS A 122 -16.82 -8.37 -5.05
N ASP A 123 -17.84 -8.32 -5.91
CA ASP A 123 -18.57 -9.52 -6.32
C ASP A 123 -17.71 -10.44 -7.19
N SER A 124 -16.91 -9.86 -8.10
CA SER A 124 -15.91 -10.60 -8.89
C SER A 124 -14.88 -11.29 -7.98
N LEU A 125 -14.38 -10.59 -6.96
CA LEU A 125 -13.43 -11.17 -6.00
C LEU A 125 -14.04 -12.34 -5.22
N LYS A 126 -15.31 -12.26 -4.82
CA LYS A 126 -16.02 -13.36 -4.14
C LYS A 126 -16.20 -14.58 -5.03
N GLU A 127 -16.65 -14.37 -6.27
CA GLU A 127 -16.83 -15.46 -7.21
C GLU A 127 -15.48 -16.09 -7.57
N PHE A 128 -14.43 -15.29 -7.79
CA PHE A 128 -13.08 -15.78 -8.03
C PHE A 128 -12.60 -16.65 -6.87
N ALA A 129 -12.78 -16.18 -5.62
CA ALA A 129 -12.35 -16.94 -4.45
C ALA A 129 -13.08 -18.28 -4.34
N SER A 130 -14.38 -18.31 -4.62
CA SER A 130 -15.18 -19.54 -4.68
C SER A 130 -14.65 -20.53 -5.73
N LEU A 131 -14.42 -20.07 -6.97
CA LEU A 131 -13.96 -20.92 -8.07
C LEU A 131 -12.54 -21.47 -7.86
N THR A 132 -11.69 -20.66 -7.24
CA THR A 132 -10.28 -21.01 -6.96
C THR A 132 -10.09 -21.77 -5.65
N SER A 133 -11.14 -21.87 -4.82
CA SER A 133 -11.06 -22.37 -3.45
C SER A 133 -10.07 -21.58 -2.59
N SER A 134 -9.90 -20.29 -2.87
CA SER A 134 -9.08 -19.38 -2.07
C SER A 134 -9.90 -18.74 -0.94
N THR A 135 -9.21 -18.16 0.03
CA THR A 135 -9.82 -17.54 1.21
C THR A 135 -9.92 -16.02 1.04
N LEU A 136 -11.06 -15.44 1.40
CA LEU A 136 -11.21 -13.99 1.53
C LEU A 136 -10.90 -13.54 2.94
N ALA A 137 -10.02 -12.54 3.06
CA ALA A 137 -9.78 -11.83 4.31
C ALA A 137 -10.65 -10.57 4.38
N GLU A 138 -11.19 -10.30 5.57
CA GLU A 138 -11.94 -9.06 5.84
C GLU A 138 -11.00 -7.93 6.29
N GLU A 139 -9.91 -8.28 6.96
CA GLU A 139 -8.91 -7.35 7.48
C GLU A 139 -7.49 -7.87 7.23
N TRP A 140 -6.49 -7.00 7.40
CA TRP A 140 -5.10 -7.40 7.26
C TRP A 140 -4.64 -8.33 8.39
N ASP A 141 -4.06 -9.47 8.00
CA ASP A 141 -3.26 -10.30 8.88
C ASP A 141 -2.01 -10.86 8.15
N LYS A 142 -1.16 -11.57 8.89
CA LYS A 142 0.10 -12.15 8.36
C LYS A 142 -0.11 -13.27 7.32
N THR A 143 -1.29 -13.88 7.29
CA THR A 143 -1.68 -14.96 6.38
C THR A 143 -2.04 -14.43 4.99
N VAL A 144 -2.45 -13.15 4.89
CA VAL A 144 -2.71 -12.47 3.62
C VAL A 144 -1.55 -12.68 2.65
N THR A 145 -1.91 -13.12 1.44
CA THR A 145 -0.96 -13.43 0.34
C THR A 145 -1.03 -12.38 -0.76
N HIS A 146 -2.23 -11.86 -1.02
CA HIS A 146 -2.50 -10.88 -2.06
C HIS A 146 -3.41 -9.79 -1.52
N VAL A 147 -3.03 -8.55 -1.81
CA VAL A 147 -3.86 -7.37 -1.64
C VAL A 147 -4.34 -6.93 -3.01
N ILE A 148 -5.65 -6.96 -3.21
CA ILE A 148 -6.34 -6.64 -4.47
C ILE A 148 -6.87 -5.21 -4.37
N VAL A 149 -6.30 -4.32 -5.16
CA VAL A 149 -6.61 -2.90 -5.15
C VAL A 149 -7.55 -2.54 -6.30
N GLY A 150 -8.65 -1.85 -6.00
CA GLY A 150 -9.64 -1.46 -7.01
C GLY A 150 -9.01 -0.62 -8.12
N ARG A 151 -9.48 -0.75 -9.36
CA ARG A 151 -8.85 -0.06 -10.51
C ARG A 151 -8.87 1.46 -10.40
N ASN A 152 -9.87 1.99 -9.70
CA ASN A 152 -10.10 3.43 -9.52
C ASN A 152 -9.77 3.90 -8.09
N ALA A 153 -8.96 3.14 -7.34
CA ALA A 153 -8.64 3.42 -5.94
C ALA A 153 -7.86 4.72 -5.71
N GLY A 154 -7.28 5.30 -6.77
CA GLY A 154 -6.45 6.52 -6.72
C GLY A 154 -5.15 6.33 -5.93
N ASP A 155 -4.28 7.34 -5.93
CA ASP A 155 -2.95 7.21 -5.30
C ASP A 155 -2.99 7.12 -3.76
N ALA A 156 -4.07 7.62 -3.15
CA ALA A 156 -4.27 7.58 -1.70
C ALA A 156 -4.31 6.14 -1.17
N CYS A 157 -4.77 5.18 -1.97
CA CYS A 157 -4.82 3.77 -1.54
C CYS A 157 -3.42 3.19 -1.29
N GLY A 158 -2.38 3.73 -1.94
CA GLY A 158 -1.00 3.28 -1.75
C GLY A 158 -0.49 3.50 -0.34
N ARG A 159 -1.03 4.50 0.37
CA ARG A 159 -0.69 4.81 1.76
C ARG A 159 -1.60 4.14 2.79
N SER A 160 -2.52 3.27 2.36
CA SER A 160 -3.33 2.46 3.28
C SER A 160 -2.46 1.50 4.09
N TYR A 161 -2.88 1.17 5.30
CA TYR A 161 -2.14 0.27 6.18
C TYR A 161 -1.92 -1.10 5.53
N GLU A 162 -2.93 -1.62 4.83
CA GLU A 162 -2.93 -2.89 4.14
C GLU A 162 -1.85 -2.95 3.04
N VAL A 163 -1.77 -1.91 2.20
CA VAL A 163 -0.76 -1.84 1.13
C VAL A 163 0.64 -1.76 1.73
N LEU A 164 0.86 -0.87 2.70
CA LEU A 164 2.17 -0.69 3.30
C LEU A 164 2.66 -1.95 4.01
N MET A 165 1.76 -2.64 4.74
CA MET A 165 2.05 -3.92 5.37
C MET A 165 2.35 -5.02 4.35
N ALA A 166 1.64 -5.07 3.23
CA ALA A 166 1.90 -6.01 2.14
C ALA A 166 3.28 -5.79 1.52
N ILE A 167 3.64 -4.55 1.24
CA ILE A 167 4.97 -4.18 0.70
C ILE A 167 6.08 -4.61 1.67
N LEU A 168 5.97 -4.26 2.96
CA LEU A 168 6.96 -4.63 3.98
C LEU A 168 7.08 -6.14 4.21
N SER A 169 5.99 -6.87 3.97
CA SER A 169 5.92 -8.32 4.15
C SER A 169 6.23 -9.10 2.87
N GLY A 170 6.55 -8.42 1.76
CA GLY A 170 6.81 -9.04 0.47
C GLY A 170 5.60 -9.83 -0.07
N LYS A 171 4.39 -9.33 0.16
CA LYS A 171 3.15 -9.90 -0.39
C LYS A 171 2.79 -9.24 -1.71
N TRP A 172 1.91 -9.89 -2.48
CA TRP A 172 1.44 -9.33 -3.74
C TRP A 172 0.53 -8.15 -3.50
N VAL A 173 0.76 -7.06 -4.23
CA VAL A 173 -0.15 -5.92 -4.32
C VAL A 173 -0.52 -5.76 -5.79
N VAL A 174 -1.73 -6.16 -6.16
CA VAL A 174 -2.15 -6.24 -7.56
C VAL A 174 -3.46 -5.49 -7.78
N THR A 175 -3.68 -5.03 -9.01
CA THR A 175 -4.93 -4.39 -9.40
C THR A 175 -6.08 -5.40 -9.46
N ALA A 176 -7.32 -4.96 -9.25
CA ALA A 176 -8.53 -5.76 -9.47
C ALA A 176 -8.70 -6.21 -10.93
N GLY A 177 -7.96 -5.59 -11.87
CA GLY A 177 -7.86 -6.08 -13.25
C GLY A 177 -7.38 -7.52 -13.32
N TRP A 178 -6.50 -7.95 -12.40
CA TRP A 178 -6.02 -9.33 -12.35
C TRP A 178 -7.18 -10.33 -12.21
N ILE A 179 -8.09 -10.06 -11.27
CA ILE A 179 -9.23 -10.92 -10.99
C ILE A 179 -10.22 -10.88 -12.13
N VAL A 180 -10.57 -9.69 -12.61
CA VAL A 180 -11.61 -9.55 -13.63
C VAL A 180 -11.18 -10.15 -14.96
N ASP A 181 -9.93 -10.00 -15.35
CA ASP A 181 -9.42 -10.58 -16.60
C ASP A 181 -9.38 -12.11 -16.54
N CYS A 182 -9.18 -12.69 -15.35
CA CYS A 182 -9.28 -14.15 -15.14
C CYS A 182 -10.71 -14.69 -15.26
N MET A 183 -11.71 -13.81 -15.20
CA MET A 183 -13.13 -14.15 -15.21
C MET A 183 -13.80 -13.87 -16.56
N VAL A 184 -13.07 -13.31 -17.53
CA VAL A 184 -13.60 -13.12 -18.89
C VAL A 184 -13.86 -14.48 -19.50
N GLU A 185 -15.12 -14.75 -19.84
CA GLU A 185 -15.51 -16.04 -20.40
C GLU A 185 -14.78 -16.34 -21.72
N PRO A 186 -14.42 -17.60 -21.99
CA PRO A 186 -13.95 -18.01 -23.32
C PRO A 186 -15.01 -17.68 -24.37
N ILE A 187 -14.55 -17.35 -25.58
CA ILE A 187 -15.39 -17.16 -26.77
C ILE A 187 -16.44 -18.30 -26.84
N PRO A 188 -17.74 -18.00 -27.01
CA PRO A 188 -18.84 -18.96 -26.86
C PRO A 188 -18.75 -20.21 -27.75
N ASP A 189 -17.94 -20.17 -28.80
CA ASP A 189 -17.75 -21.30 -29.73
C ASP A 189 -16.65 -22.29 -29.28
N LEU A 190 -15.90 -21.99 -28.23
CA LEU A 190 -14.88 -22.88 -27.67
C LEU A 190 -15.20 -23.15 -26.19
N LYS A 191 -16.14 -24.06 -25.98
CA LYS A 191 -16.49 -24.64 -24.68
C LYS A 191 -15.28 -25.41 -24.12
N THR A 192 -14.31 -24.67 -23.61
CA THR A 192 -13.17 -25.22 -22.86
C THR A 192 -13.68 -25.57 -21.49
N CYS A 193 -13.74 -26.87 -21.21
CA CYS A 193 -14.22 -27.48 -19.97
C CYS A 193 -13.34 -27.20 -18.74
N LEU A 194 -12.81 -26.00 -18.61
CA LEU A 194 -12.11 -25.59 -17.39
C LEU A 194 -13.16 -25.10 -16.40
N GLU A 195 -13.59 -26.00 -15.51
CA GLU A 195 -14.46 -25.69 -14.36
C GLU A 195 -13.82 -24.67 -13.39
N LYS A 196 -12.52 -24.39 -13.54
CA LYS A 196 -11.77 -23.46 -12.69
C LYS A 196 -10.98 -22.44 -13.55
N PRO A 197 -11.05 -21.14 -13.22
CA PRO A 197 -10.20 -20.14 -13.86
C PRO A 197 -8.74 -20.44 -13.51
N ILE A 198 -7.86 -20.33 -14.50
CA ILE A 198 -6.41 -20.40 -14.29
C ILE A 198 -5.90 -18.95 -14.24
N PRO A 199 -5.49 -18.45 -13.07
CA PRO A 199 -5.05 -17.07 -12.97
C PRO A 199 -3.82 -16.81 -13.83
N GLY A 200 -3.83 -15.71 -14.58
CA GLY A 200 -2.66 -15.22 -15.26
C GLY A 200 -1.58 -14.75 -14.27
N PRO A 201 -0.34 -14.52 -14.73
CA PRO A 201 0.75 -14.06 -13.87
C PRO A 201 0.43 -12.75 -13.15
N GLU A 202 0.61 -12.72 -11.83
CA GLU A 202 0.34 -11.58 -10.95
C GLU A 202 1.21 -10.36 -11.30
N ILE A 203 2.44 -10.58 -11.77
CA ILE A 203 3.38 -9.50 -12.11
C ILE A 203 2.84 -8.52 -13.14
N SER A 204 2.00 -9.00 -14.07
CA SER A 204 1.39 -8.15 -15.11
C SER A 204 0.37 -7.16 -14.54
N TYR A 205 -0.09 -7.40 -13.31
CA TYR A 205 -1.08 -6.59 -12.62
C TYR A 205 -0.53 -5.97 -11.33
N GLU A 206 0.77 -6.11 -11.06
CA GLU A 206 1.39 -5.56 -9.85
C GLU A 206 1.29 -4.03 -9.85
N MET A 207 0.83 -3.49 -8.73
CA MET A 207 0.63 -2.05 -8.58
C MET A 207 1.96 -1.31 -8.61
N ASN A 208 1.97 -0.19 -9.35
CA ASN A 208 3.04 0.78 -9.32
C ASN A 208 2.49 2.11 -8.78
N PHE A 209 2.96 2.50 -7.61
CA PHE A 209 2.65 3.78 -7.00
C PHE A 209 3.69 4.81 -7.44
N CYS A 210 3.43 5.48 -8.56
CA CYS A 210 4.22 6.61 -9.04
C CYS A 210 3.55 7.92 -8.62
N ASP A 211 4.12 8.63 -7.64
CA ASP A 211 4.06 10.09 -7.61
C ASP A 211 5.21 10.57 -8.51
N GLY A 212 4.91 11.46 -9.45
CA GLY A 212 5.84 11.95 -10.48
C GLY A 212 7.18 12.54 -10.01
N SER A 213 7.45 12.58 -8.70
CA SER A 213 8.71 12.99 -8.07
C SER A 213 9.74 11.86 -7.87
N CYS A 214 9.32 10.58 -7.82
CA CYS A 214 10.21 9.46 -7.47
C CYS A 214 10.46 8.52 -8.66
N THR A 215 11.71 8.43 -9.11
CA THR A 215 12.16 7.57 -10.22
C THR A 215 12.18 6.06 -9.91
N SER A 216 11.60 5.61 -8.80
CA SER A 216 11.54 4.19 -8.46
C SER A 216 10.16 3.75 -7.97
N GLY A 217 9.18 3.80 -8.88
CA GLY A 217 7.83 3.23 -8.70
C GLY A 217 7.82 1.69 -8.74
N TYR A 218 8.55 1.02 -7.84
CA TYR A 218 8.55 -0.45 -7.79
C TYR A 218 8.58 -0.97 -6.36
N GLY A 219 7.90 -0.28 -5.43
CA GLY A 219 7.87 -0.65 -4.01
C GLY A 219 7.42 -2.09 -3.77
N PRO A 220 6.23 -2.50 -4.24
CA PRO A 220 5.76 -3.88 -4.12
C PRO A 220 6.77 -4.90 -4.66
N THR A 221 7.27 -4.69 -5.88
CA THR A 221 8.26 -5.57 -6.52
C THR A 221 9.55 -5.69 -5.70
N LYS A 222 10.10 -4.56 -5.24
CA LYS A 222 11.31 -4.53 -4.39
C LYS A 222 11.08 -5.26 -3.06
N GLY A 223 9.93 -5.04 -2.43
CA GLY A 223 9.55 -5.70 -1.18
C GLY A 223 9.52 -7.21 -1.33
N ARG A 224 8.88 -7.72 -2.39
CA ARG A 224 8.87 -9.15 -2.72
C ARG A 224 10.25 -9.70 -3.01
N ALA A 225 11.05 -9.02 -3.82
CA ALA A 225 12.42 -9.46 -4.15
C ALA A 225 13.28 -9.62 -2.89
N ARG A 226 13.25 -8.62 -2.00
CA ARG A 226 13.99 -8.64 -0.71
C ARG A 226 13.51 -9.75 0.21
N ALA A 227 12.20 -10.00 0.26
CA ALA A 227 11.63 -11.10 1.03
C ALA A 227 12.07 -12.48 0.48
N ALA A 228 12.05 -12.66 -0.84
CA ALA A 228 12.48 -13.89 -1.51
C ALA A 228 13.97 -14.20 -1.26
N GLU A 229 14.81 -13.17 -1.24
CA GLU A 229 16.24 -13.27 -0.94
C GLU A 229 16.54 -13.45 0.55
N ARG A 230 15.53 -13.34 1.43
CA ARG A 230 15.71 -13.26 2.89
C ARG A 230 16.69 -12.16 3.30
N ALA A 231 16.71 -11.07 2.53
CA ALA A 231 17.54 -9.91 2.78
C ALA A 231 17.09 -9.18 4.06
N PRO A 232 17.93 -8.30 4.64
CA PRO A 232 17.50 -7.43 5.73
C PRO A 232 16.25 -6.64 5.35
N LYS A 233 15.35 -6.46 6.32
CA LYS A 233 14.12 -5.68 6.12
C LYS A 233 14.44 -4.19 5.92
N LEU A 234 13.47 -3.43 5.41
CA LEU A 234 13.64 -2.03 5.01
C LEU A 234 14.28 -1.15 6.09
N PHE A 235 13.86 -1.31 7.35
CA PHE A 235 14.32 -0.52 8.49
C PHE A 235 15.24 -1.30 9.44
N SER A 236 15.85 -2.38 8.95
CA SER A 236 16.75 -3.21 9.75
C SER A 236 17.92 -2.37 10.29
N GLY A 237 18.05 -2.31 11.62
CA GLY A 237 19.10 -1.53 12.31
C GLY A 237 18.76 -0.06 12.57
N LEU A 238 17.59 0.41 12.11
CA LEU A 238 17.11 1.77 12.34
C LEU A 238 16.25 1.85 13.60
N HIS A 239 16.35 2.98 14.29
CA HIS A 239 15.58 3.26 15.50
C HIS A 239 14.69 4.48 15.32
N PHE A 240 13.51 4.46 15.93
CA PHE A 240 12.49 5.48 15.74
C PHE A 240 11.96 5.96 17.08
N CYS A 241 11.84 7.27 17.24
CA CYS A 241 11.09 7.91 18.32
C CYS A 241 9.84 8.52 17.70
N LEU A 242 8.69 8.37 18.34
CA LEU A 242 7.42 8.91 17.84
C LEU A 242 7.00 10.07 18.72
N SER A 243 6.55 11.16 18.11
CA SER A 243 5.96 12.31 18.79
C SER A 243 4.86 11.86 19.75
N ALA A 244 4.83 12.46 20.94
CA ALA A 244 3.79 12.21 21.93
C ALA A 244 2.43 12.75 21.49
N TYR A 245 2.43 13.66 20.50
CA TYR A 245 1.27 14.40 20.00
C TYR A 245 0.63 13.79 18.75
N ILE A 246 1.22 12.77 18.14
CA ILE A 246 0.55 11.94 17.12
C ILE A 246 -0.68 11.28 17.74
N ASP A 247 -1.80 11.25 17.00
CA ASP A 247 -3.01 10.56 17.42
C ASP A 247 -2.69 9.11 17.86
N PRO A 248 -3.24 8.62 18.99
CA PRO A 248 -2.89 7.30 19.51
C PRO A 248 -3.09 6.14 18.51
N GLU A 249 -4.10 6.20 17.64
CA GLU A 249 -4.34 5.17 16.63
C GLU A 249 -3.31 5.23 15.51
N ASP A 250 -2.96 6.43 15.06
CA ASP A 250 -1.93 6.64 14.04
C ASP A 250 -0.54 6.26 14.57
N ARG A 251 -0.26 6.58 15.84
CA ARG A 251 0.99 6.22 16.51
C ARG A 251 1.14 4.70 16.61
N GLU A 252 0.08 3.99 16.96
CA GLU A 252 0.06 2.53 16.99
C GLU A 252 0.22 1.93 15.58
N THR A 253 -0.41 2.54 14.58
CA THR A 253 -0.26 2.15 13.17
C THR A 253 1.19 2.30 12.71
N ILE A 254 1.82 3.45 12.97
CA ILE A 254 3.23 3.71 12.67
C ILE A 254 4.13 2.71 13.38
N ARG A 255 3.86 2.39 14.67
CA ARG A 255 4.63 1.40 15.43
C ARG A 255 4.60 0.01 14.77
N ARG A 256 3.43 -0.42 14.29
CA ARG A 256 3.28 -1.69 13.57
C ARG A 256 4.04 -1.70 12.24
N LEU A 257 3.99 -0.60 11.49
CA LEU A 257 4.74 -0.45 10.23
C LEU A 257 6.26 -0.50 10.46
N VAL A 258 6.76 0.25 11.44
CA VAL A 258 8.19 0.22 11.82
C VAL A 258 8.63 -1.21 12.17
N ALA A 259 7.85 -1.89 13.01
CA ALA A 259 8.15 -3.27 13.40
C ALA A 259 8.09 -4.25 12.21
N ALA A 260 7.10 -4.11 11.32
CA ALA A 260 7.00 -4.92 10.11
C ALA A 260 8.22 -4.74 9.20
N GLY A 261 8.72 -3.50 9.08
CA GLY A 261 9.94 -3.13 8.38
C GLY A 261 11.24 -3.49 9.12
N GLY A 262 11.18 -4.07 10.31
CA GLY A 262 12.35 -4.51 11.08
C GLY A 262 13.09 -3.40 11.83
N GLY A 263 12.47 -2.22 11.96
CA GLY A 263 12.97 -1.14 12.81
C GLY A 263 12.50 -1.29 14.26
N GLN A 264 13.12 -0.52 15.15
CA GLN A 264 12.77 -0.50 16.57
C GLN A 264 12.20 0.86 16.98
N VAL A 265 11.03 0.85 17.62
CA VAL A 265 10.49 2.06 18.27
C VAL A 265 11.06 2.17 19.69
N LEU A 266 11.59 3.33 20.02
CA LEU A 266 12.13 3.71 21.31
C LEU A 266 11.08 4.51 22.09
N GLU A 267 10.56 3.91 23.16
CA GLU A 267 9.51 4.54 23.97
C GLU A 267 10.08 5.25 25.20
N GLY A 268 9.53 6.43 25.52
CA GLY A 268 9.82 7.14 26.77
C GLY A 268 11.27 7.62 26.93
N ILE A 269 12.04 7.71 25.84
CA ILE A 269 13.39 8.25 25.89
C ILE A 269 13.33 9.76 25.68
N SER A 270 13.79 10.51 26.68
CA SER A 270 13.86 11.97 26.55
C SER A 270 14.96 12.40 25.57
N PRO A 271 14.82 13.59 24.94
CA PRO A 271 15.86 14.15 24.07
C PRO A 271 17.24 14.19 24.73
N ASP A 272 17.34 14.53 26.02
CA ASP A 272 18.61 14.59 26.76
C ASP A 272 19.30 13.22 26.82
N ARG A 273 18.53 12.16 27.12
CA ARG A 273 19.06 10.79 27.19
C ARG A 273 19.48 10.28 25.82
N LEU A 274 18.77 10.67 24.76
CA LEU A 274 19.17 10.35 23.39
C LEU A 274 20.48 11.02 23.01
N HIS A 275 20.66 12.29 23.37
CA HIS A 275 21.90 13.01 23.10
C HIS A 275 23.11 12.31 23.74
N GLU A 276 23.00 11.92 25.02
CA GLU A 276 24.06 11.16 25.69
C GLU A 276 24.34 9.81 25.04
N ASN A 277 23.29 9.09 24.63
CA ASN A 277 23.42 7.79 23.99
C ASN A 277 24.08 7.89 22.62
N LEU A 278 23.67 8.85 21.79
CA LEU A 278 24.23 9.09 20.46
C LEU A 278 25.71 9.51 20.52
N ASN A 279 26.09 10.29 21.54
CA ASN A 279 27.49 10.64 21.79
C ASN A 279 28.35 9.42 22.16
N LYS A 280 27.77 8.41 22.84
CA LYS A 280 28.47 7.18 23.25
C LYS A 280 28.46 6.10 22.17
N ASN A 281 27.35 5.97 21.46
CA ASN A 281 27.11 4.98 20.41
C ASN A 281 26.27 5.63 19.30
N PRO A 282 26.90 6.11 18.21
CA PRO A 282 26.18 6.77 17.14
C PRO A 282 25.33 5.72 16.38
N ALA A 283 24.06 5.65 16.76
CA ALA A 283 23.03 4.87 16.06
C ALA A 283 22.18 5.79 15.19
N GLU A 284 21.66 5.26 14.09
CA GLU A 284 20.75 6.01 13.24
C GLU A 284 19.35 6.05 13.87
N VAL A 285 19.00 7.22 14.41
CA VAL A 285 17.72 7.47 15.08
C VAL A 285 16.93 8.51 14.31
N TYR A 286 15.66 8.22 14.09
CA TYR A 286 14.69 9.10 13.47
C TYR A 286 13.62 9.52 14.47
N PHE A 287 13.25 10.80 14.49
CA PHE A 287 12.09 11.29 15.23
C PHE A 287 10.96 11.57 14.25
N ILE A 288 9.80 10.96 14.47
CA ILE A 288 8.63 11.06 13.62
C ILE A 288 7.62 12.03 14.25
N TYR A 289 7.25 13.06 13.51
CA TYR A 289 6.17 13.99 13.87
C TYR A 289 4.98 13.85 12.93
N ASP A 290 3.80 14.28 13.37
CA ASP A 290 2.61 14.29 12.54
C ASP A 290 2.63 15.47 11.55
N SER A 291 2.51 15.17 10.25
CA SER A 291 2.33 16.20 9.21
C SER A 291 0.97 16.13 8.53
N GLY A 292 0.05 15.32 9.04
CA GLY A 292 -1.30 15.18 8.49
C GLY A 292 -2.27 16.22 9.03
N PRO A 293 -3.43 16.39 8.39
CA PRO A 293 -4.54 17.09 9.04
C PRO A 293 -4.96 16.29 10.28
N PRO A 294 -5.31 16.97 11.39
CA PRO A 294 -5.73 16.29 12.61
C PRO A 294 -7.00 15.47 12.34
N ARG A 295 -7.08 14.26 12.90
CA ARG A 295 -8.30 13.43 12.84
C ARG A 295 -9.53 14.14 13.42
N LYS A 296 -9.30 14.97 14.45
CA LYS A 296 -10.34 15.75 15.13
C LYS A 296 -9.86 17.20 15.23
N ILE A 297 -10.61 18.11 14.64
CA ILE A 297 -10.38 19.54 14.82
C ILE A 297 -10.93 19.93 16.19
N THR A 298 -10.03 20.19 17.14
CA THR A 298 -10.36 20.67 18.49
C THR A 298 -9.94 22.13 18.66
N SER A 299 -10.53 22.84 19.62
CA SER A 299 -10.10 24.21 20.00
C SER A 299 -8.62 24.31 20.33
N ASP A 300 -8.01 23.20 20.76
CA ASP A 300 -6.65 23.14 21.26
C ASP A 300 -5.64 22.77 20.14
N PHE A 301 -6.07 22.76 18.87
CA PHE A 301 -5.22 22.36 17.74
C PHE A 301 -3.92 23.16 17.66
N ASP A 302 -4.00 24.49 17.72
CA ASP A 302 -2.81 25.36 17.67
C ASP A 302 -1.85 25.11 18.84
N LEU A 303 -2.40 24.76 20.02
CA LEU A 303 -1.60 24.42 21.19
C LEU A 303 -0.89 23.07 21.00
N ILE A 304 -1.57 22.06 20.46
CA ILE A 304 -1.00 20.73 20.18
C ILE A 304 0.10 20.85 19.12
N LEU A 305 -0.16 21.56 18.03
CA LEU A 305 0.80 21.80 16.96
C LEU A 305 2.04 22.55 17.50
N GLY A 306 1.83 23.59 18.31
CA GLY A 306 2.93 24.32 18.94
C GLY A 306 3.80 23.43 19.85
N LYS A 307 3.18 22.50 20.58
CA LYS A 307 3.91 21.55 21.43
C LYS A 307 4.68 20.50 20.62
N GLU A 308 4.11 19.99 19.54
CA GLU A 308 4.80 19.03 18.66
C GLU A 308 5.98 19.66 17.92
N ILE A 309 5.84 20.91 17.48
CA ILE A 309 6.96 21.69 16.91
C ILE A 309 8.08 21.83 17.94
N GLN A 310 7.74 22.19 19.18
CA GLN A 310 8.71 22.33 20.25
C GLN A 310 9.42 21.00 20.56
N GLU A 311 8.67 19.90 20.65
CA GLU A 311 9.21 18.55 20.82
C GLU A 311 10.17 18.20 19.68
N SER A 312 9.77 18.44 18.43
CA SER A 312 10.59 18.21 17.24
C SER A 312 11.93 18.98 17.28
N ILE A 313 11.91 20.23 17.73
CA ILE A 313 13.11 21.05 17.89
C ILE A 313 14.05 20.47 18.95
N GLU A 314 13.51 19.93 20.05
CA GLU A 314 14.30 19.32 21.12
C GLU A 314 15.00 18.05 20.64
N TYR A 315 14.30 17.15 19.95
CA TYR A 315 14.91 15.97 19.35
C TYR A 315 15.96 16.31 18.29
N ALA A 316 15.72 17.36 17.47
CA ALA A 316 16.71 17.83 16.51
C ALA A 316 18.01 18.31 17.19
N LYS A 317 17.91 19.02 18.33
CA LYS A 317 19.07 19.47 19.11
C LYS A 317 19.87 18.31 19.70
N SER A 318 19.22 17.18 19.97
CA SER A 318 19.89 15.96 20.42
C SER A 318 20.67 15.23 19.32
N GLY A 319 20.59 15.69 18.07
CA GLY A 319 21.27 15.09 16.91
C GLY A 319 20.44 14.05 16.17
N VAL A 320 19.14 13.92 16.49
CA VAL A 320 18.22 12.98 15.85
C VAL A 320 17.71 13.55 14.52
N GLN A 321 17.53 12.70 13.51
CA GLN A 321 16.92 13.11 12.25
C GLN A 321 15.41 13.25 12.41
N VAL A 322 14.89 14.48 12.32
CA VAL A 322 13.44 14.74 12.37
C VAL A 322 12.83 14.61 10.99
N ILE A 323 11.81 13.76 10.85
CA ILE A 323 11.07 13.52 9.60
C ILE A 323 9.57 13.43 9.87
N SER A 324 8.75 13.78 8.89
CA SER A 324 7.30 13.62 8.99
C SER A 324 6.89 12.15 8.90
N HIS A 325 5.71 11.82 9.44
CA HIS A 325 5.12 10.50 9.25
C HIS A 325 4.95 10.18 7.75
N THR A 326 4.63 11.16 6.91
CA THR A 326 4.43 10.96 5.46
C THR A 326 5.70 10.47 4.77
N ARG A 327 6.89 10.99 5.15
CA ARG A 327 8.17 10.51 4.60
C ARG A 327 8.45 9.06 4.98
N LEU A 328 8.03 8.62 6.17
CA LEU A 328 8.11 7.20 6.55
C LEU A 328 7.22 6.34 5.64
N LEU A 329 5.99 6.79 5.36
CA LEU A 329 5.08 6.07 4.45
C LEU A 329 5.65 6.02 3.03
N ASP A 330 6.25 7.11 2.54
CA ASP A 330 6.87 7.16 1.22
C ASP A 330 8.09 6.24 1.11
N ALA A 331 8.90 6.15 2.17
CA ALA A 331 10.01 5.20 2.25
C ALA A 331 9.53 3.74 2.12
N ILE A 332 8.38 3.42 2.73
CA ILE A 332 7.75 2.10 2.58
C ILE A 332 7.21 1.92 1.16
N LEU A 333 6.46 2.91 0.66
CA LEU A 333 5.79 2.88 -0.64
C LEU A 333 6.77 2.68 -1.79
N CYS A 334 7.98 3.24 -1.71
CA CYS A 334 9.04 3.05 -2.69
C CYS A 334 10.02 1.91 -2.32
N TYR A 335 9.84 1.30 -1.16
CA TYR A 335 10.78 0.36 -0.52
C TYR A 335 12.23 0.87 -0.58
N ASP A 336 12.45 2.10 -0.09
CA ASP A 336 13.73 2.80 -0.15
C ASP A 336 13.98 3.64 1.12
N ALA A 337 14.86 3.15 1.99
CA ALA A 337 15.19 3.83 3.25
C ALA A 337 15.93 5.16 3.04
N ARG A 338 16.54 5.40 1.87
CA ARG A 338 17.20 6.68 1.55
C ARG A 338 16.22 7.85 1.50
N ILE A 339 14.92 7.56 1.37
CA ILE A 339 13.86 8.57 1.46
C ILE A 339 13.77 9.16 2.87
N LEU A 340 14.28 8.48 3.90
CA LEU A 340 14.36 9.02 5.25
C LEU A 340 15.49 10.06 5.38
N GLU A 341 16.58 9.88 4.63
CA GLU A 341 17.76 10.76 4.69
C GLU A 341 17.40 12.18 4.24
N ARG A 342 17.91 13.19 4.94
CA ARG A 342 17.78 14.58 4.51
C ARG A 342 18.54 14.74 3.18
N ARG A 343 17.88 15.14 2.09
CA ARG A 343 18.60 15.69 0.94
C ARG A 343 19.30 16.95 1.44
N LEU A 344 20.60 16.84 1.72
CA LEU A 344 21.45 18.02 1.72
C LEU A 344 21.32 18.56 0.30
N GLN A 345 20.56 19.64 0.12
CA GLN A 345 20.77 20.48 -1.05
C GLN A 345 22.25 20.83 -1.01
N GLN A 346 23.02 20.25 -1.94
CA GLN A 346 24.26 20.85 -2.37
C GLN A 346 23.86 22.16 -3.03
N ASP A 347 23.72 23.21 -2.22
CA ASP A 347 23.72 24.57 -2.71
C ASP A 347 25.12 24.80 -3.31
N VAL A 348 25.16 24.85 -4.65
CA VAL A 348 26.26 25.41 -5.42
C VAL A 348 25.84 26.79 -5.90
#